data_AF-A0A349CXF4-F1
#
_entry.id   AF-A0A349CXF4-F1
#
_cell.length_a   1.000
_cell.length_b   1.000
_cell.length_c   1.000
_cell.angle_alpha   90.00
_cell.angle_beta   90.00
_cell.angle_gamma   90.00
#
_symmetry.space_group_name_H-M   'P 1'
#
loop_
_entity.id
_entity.type
_entity.pdbx_description
1 polymer ?
#
loop_
_entity_poly.entity_id
_entity_poly.type
_entity_poly.pdbx_seq_one_letter_code
_entity_poly.pdbx_strand_id
1 'polypeptide(L)' 'AMIDLINRTKQDHVVTVEDPIEFVHTSQRSLIHQREVGADTTSFA' A
#
# COMPACT_ATOMS: atom_id res chain seq x y z
N ALA A 1 -5.71 -9.76 -0.83
CA ALA A 1 -6.81 -10.25 0.04
C ALA A 1 -6.74 -9.68 1.48
N MET A 2 -5.58 -9.64 2.16
CA MET A 2 -5.51 -9.06 3.51
C MET A 2 -5.55 -7.52 3.54
N ILE A 3 -4.83 -6.84 2.63
CA ILE A 3 -4.81 -5.38 2.58
C ILE A 3 -6.21 -4.82 2.32
N ASP A 4 -6.97 -5.43 1.39
CA ASP A 4 -8.37 -5.05 1.15
C ASP A 4 -9.26 -5.26 2.40
N LEU A 5 -9.09 -6.37 3.12
CA LEU A 5 -9.80 -6.59 4.39
C LEU A 5 -9.46 -5.51 5.42
N ILE A 6 -8.18 -5.17 5.59
CA ILE A 6 -7.74 -4.09 6.50
C ILE A 6 -8.37 -2.77 6.06
N ASN A 7 -8.28 -2.43 4.78
CA ASN A 7 -8.83 -1.19 4.22
C ASN A 7 -10.35 -1.07 4.38
N ARG A 8 -11.08 -2.20 4.45
CA ARG A 8 -12.54 -2.25 4.65
C ARG A 8 -12.99 -2.35 6.10
N THR A 9 -12.11 -2.70 7.03
CA THR A 9 -12.50 -2.98 8.43
C THR A 9 -11.82 -2.10 9.46
N LYS A 10 -10.64 -1.56 9.16
CA LYS A 10 -9.82 -0.78 10.07
C LYS A 10 -9.64 0.66 9.59
N GLN A 11 -9.31 1.55 10.52
CA GLN A 11 -9.01 2.96 10.27
C GLN A 11 -7.52 3.20 10.56
N ASP A 12 -6.68 2.51 9.79
CA ASP A 12 -5.23 2.55 9.93
C ASP A 12 -4.59 3.33 8.77
N HIS A 13 -3.29 3.61 8.89
CA HIS A 13 -2.46 4.05 7.78
C HIS A 13 -1.57 2.89 7.35
N VAL A 14 -1.82 2.35 6.16
CA VAL A 14 -1.07 1.24 5.58
C VAL A 14 -0.12 1.79 4.54
N VAL A 15 1.17 1.51 4.71
CA VAL A 15 2.21 1.85 3.73
C VAL A 15 2.80 0.56 3.19
N THR A 16 2.84 0.41 1.86
CA THR A 16 3.53 -0.69 1.18
C THR A 16 4.74 -0.16 0.41
N VAL A 17 5.77 -1.00 0.29
CA VAL A 17 6.90 -0.80 -0.61
C VAL A 17 6.98 -2.07 -1.46
N GLU A 18 6.90 -1.93 -2.77
CA GLU A 18 6.73 -3.03 -3.74
C GLU A 18 7.68 -2.85 -4.93
N ASP A 19 8.00 -3.92 -5.67
CA ASP A 19 8.91 -3.91 -6.82
C ASP A 19 8.47 -4.93 -7.89
N PRO A 20 7.63 -4.56 -8.88
CA PRO A 20 6.81 -3.34 -8.97
C PRO A 20 5.48 -3.48 -8.19
N ILE A 21 4.63 -2.45 -8.20
CA ILE A 21 3.28 -2.57 -7.62
C ILE A 21 2.43 -3.56 -8.44
N GLU A 22 1.90 -4.59 -7.79
CA GLU A 22 1.07 -5.62 -8.45
C GLU A 22 -0.42 -5.23 -8.52
N PHE A 23 -0.93 -4.62 -7.44
CA PHE A 23 -2.35 -4.26 -7.31
C PHE A 23 -2.49 -2.86 -6.69
N VAL A 24 -3.27 -2.00 -7.35
CA VAL A 24 -3.57 -0.66 -6.82
C VAL A 24 -4.75 -0.73 -5.84
N HIS A 25 -4.52 -0.31 -4.61
CA HIS A 25 -5.50 -0.25 -3.54
C HIS A 25 -5.89 1.20 -3.25
N THR A 26 -7.05 1.63 -3.74
CA THR A 26 -7.61 2.94 -3.40
C THR A 26 -7.97 3.02 -1.91
N SER A 27 -7.64 4.14 -1.28
CA SER A 27 -8.00 4.40 0.12
C SER A 27 -9.52 4.32 0.34
N GLN A 28 -9.94 3.61 1.39
CA GLN A 28 -11.35 3.50 1.82
C GLN A 28 -11.48 3.93 3.28
N ARG A 29 -11.52 2.98 4.23
CA ARG A 29 -11.50 3.30 5.66
C ARG A 29 -10.08 3.50 6.17
N SER A 30 -9.11 2.80 5.57
CA SER A 30 -7.69 3.04 5.83
C SER A 30 -7.11 3.95 4.76
N LEU A 31 -6.14 4.78 5.16
CA LEU A 31 -5.28 5.50 4.22
C LEU A 31 -4.26 4.49 3.69
N ILE A 32 -4.18 4.36 2.36
CA ILE A 32 -3.24 3.46 1.69
C ILE A 32 -2.24 4.29 0.89
N HIS A 33 -0.96 4.09 1.16
CA HIS A 33 0.15 4.61 0.37
C HIS A 33 1.01 3.46 -0.14
N GLN A 34 1.16 3.35 -1.46
CA GLN A 34 1.98 2.34 -2.10
C GLN A 34 3.17 3.04 -2.76
N ARG A 35 4.37 2.50 -2.55
CA ARG A 35 5.61 3.02 -3.13
C ARG A 35 6.27 1.94 -3.97
N GLU A 36 6.58 2.25 -5.21
CA GLU A 36 7.36 1.37 -6.08
C GLU A 36 8.86 1.63 -5.93
N VAL A 37 9.66 0.57 -5.82
CA VAL A 37 11.13 0.67 -5.84
C VAL A 37 11.60 1.09 -7.24
N GLY A 38 12.53 2.04 -7.30
CA GLY A 38 13.03 2.63 -8.53
C GLY A 38 12.23 3.85 -9.01
N ALA A 39 10.93 3.91 -8.73
CA ALA A 39 10.08 5.06 -9.07
C ALA A 39 9.85 6.01 -7.89
N ASP A 40 9.38 5.48 -6.75
CA ASP A 40 9.00 6.27 -5.57
C ASP A 40 10.02 6.17 -4.43
N THR A 41 10.79 5.09 -4.37
CA THR A 41 11.89 4.89 -3.40
C THR A 41 13.09 4.27 -4.06
N THR A 42 14.30 4.53 -3.56
CA THR A 42 15.54 3.99 -4.14
C THR A 42 15.76 2.52 -3.83
N SER A 43 15.27 2.05 -2.68
CA SER A 43 15.40 0.66 -2.23
C SER A 43 14.40 0.36 -1.10
N PHE A 44 14.39 -0.89 -0.64
CA PHE A 44 13.63 -1.33 0.54
C PHE A 44 14.27 -0.95 1.89
N ALA A 45 15.54 -0.53 1.89
CA ALA A 45 16.33 -0.25 3.09
C ALA A 45 16.17 1.19 3.60
#